data_AF-A0A4Q7DHS8-F1
#
_entry.id   AF-A0A4Q7DHS8-F1
#
_cell.length_a   1.000
_cell.length_b   1.000
_cell.length_c   1.000
_cell.angle_alpha   90.00
_cell.angle_beta   90.00
_cell.angle_gamma   90.00
#
_symmetry.space_group_name_H-M   'P 1'
#
loop_
_entity.id
_entity.type
_entity.pdbx_description
1 polymer ?
#
loop_
_entity_poly.entity_id
_entity_poly.type
_entity_poly.pdbx_seq_one_letter_code
_entity_poly.pdbx_strand_id
1 'polypeptide(L)'
;MEPYIEFCRKRAEFFRTRALDYVRAAEALGVTTRRIIWRHTLPNAMIAGLTYIPFILNGYIATLTSLDFLGFGLPPGSASVGELLTQAKNNIHAPWLGLTAFFSIAFLLSLLIFIGEAVRDAFDARKIRV
;
A
#
# COMPACT_ATOMS: atom_id res chain seq x y z
N MET A 1 14.11 -0.51 13.74
CA MET A 1 12.67 -0.84 13.64
C MET A 1 11.79 -0.02 14.60
N GLU A 2 12.35 0.65 15.62
CA GLU A 2 11.62 1.52 16.57
C GLU A 2 10.98 2.83 16.04
N PRO A 3 11.52 3.56 15.03
CA PRO A 3 11.00 4.90 14.71
C PRO A 3 9.62 4.89 14.04
N TYR A 4 9.21 3.79 13.40
CA TYR A 4 7.90 3.68 12.75
C TYR A 4 6.75 3.49 13.76
N ILE A 5 7.00 2.76 14.85
CA ILE A 5 5.98 2.45 15.87
C ILE A 5 5.67 3.70 16.70
N GLU A 6 6.69 4.49 17.06
CA GLU A 6 6.49 5.74 17.80
C GLU A 6 5.72 6.79 16.98
N PHE A 7 5.96 6.84 15.67
CA PHE A 7 5.24 7.73 14.76
C PHE A 7 3.76 7.34 14.60
N CYS A 8 3.47 6.04 14.46
CA CYS A 8 2.09 5.52 14.47
C CYS A 8 1.39 5.79 15.80
N ARG A 9 2.08 5.61 16.94
CA ARG A 9 1.52 5.88 18.26
C ARG A 9 1.20 7.36 18.47
N LYS A 10 2.14 8.27 18.16
CA LYS A 10 1.92 9.72 18.29
C LYS A 10 0.83 10.22 17.35
N ARG A 11 0.74 9.69 16.13
CA ARG A 11 -0.38 10.01 15.22
C ARG A 11 -1.70 9.48 15.74
N ALA A 12 -1.75 8.24 16.23
CA ALA A 12 -2.97 7.67 16.80
C ALA A 12 -3.47 8.46 18.02
N GLU A 13 -2.56 8.91 18.87
CA GLU A 13 -2.87 9.73 20.03
C GLU A 13 -3.36 11.12 19.63
N PHE A 14 -2.74 11.75 18.61
CA PHE A 14 -3.20 13.01 18.03
C PHE A 14 -4.59 12.90 17.36
N PHE A 15 -4.84 11.80 16.63
CA PHE A 15 -6.15 11.52 16.05
C PHE A 15 -7.22 11.28 17.13
N ARG A 16 -6.86 10.61 18.24
CA ARG A 16 -7.78 10.36 19.35
C ARG A 16 -8.18 11.66 20.05
N THR A 17 -7.22 12.53 20.33
CA THR A 17 -7.50 13.83 20.99
C THR A 17 -8.33 14.74 20.09
N ARG A 18 -7.99 14.87 18.80
CA ARG A 18 -8.80 15.67 17.86
C ARG A 18 -10.20 15.11 17.63
N ALA A 19 -10.38 13.79 17.60
CA ALA A 19 -11.69 13.18 17.44
C ALA A 19 -12.61 13.51 18.63
N LEU A 20 -12.08 13.50 19.85
CA LEU A 20 -12.82 13.87 21.07
C LEU A 20 -13.25 15.35 21.05
N ASP A 21 -12.37 16.26 20.65
CA ASP A 21 -12.67 17.68 20.58
C ASP A 21 -13.69 18.01 19.47
N TYR A 22 -13.60 17.34 18.31
CA TYR A 22 -14.57 17.50 17.22
C TYR A 22 -15.97 17.03 17.60
N VAL A 23 -16.09 15.93 18.35
CA VAL A 23 -17.40 15.43 18.81
C VAL A 23 -18.02 16.41 19.82
N ARG A 24 -17.23 16.96 20.74
CA ARG A 24 -17.70 17.97 21.70
C ARG A 24 -18.12 19.28 21.02
N ALA A 25 -17.38 19.74 20.02
CA ALA A 25 -17.75 20.93 19.24
C ALA A 25 -19.02 20.71 18.39
N ALA A 26 -19.18 19.51 17.82
CA ALA A 26 -20.36 19.10 17.06
C ALA A 26 -21.64 19.07 17.92
N GLU A 27 -21.51 18.58 19.14
CA GLU A 27 -22.60 18.49 20.12
C GLU A 27 -23.05 19.89 20.58
N ALA A 28 -22.09 20.83 20.76
CA ALA A 28 -22.38 22.24 21.04
C ALA A 28 -23.10 22.98 19.88
N LEU A 29 -22.98 22.48 18.64
CA LEU A 29 -23.63 23.03 17.45
C LEU A 29 -24.99 22.35 17.13
N GLY A 30 -25.44 21.39 17.93
CA GLY A 30 -26.75 20.72 17.75
C GLY A 30 -26.84 19.82 16.52
N VAL A 31 -25.72 19.51 15.87
CA VAL A 31 -25.69 18.68 14.66
C VAL A 31 -25.51 17.21 15.06
N THR A 32 -26.31 16.32 14.48
CA THR A 32 -26.27 14.88 14.82
C THR A 32 -24.87 14.30 14.59
N THR A 33 -24.24 13.79 15.64
CA THR A 33 -22.86 13.26 15.68
C THR A 33 -22.59 12.24 14.56
N ARG A 34 -23.59 11.42 14.21
CA ARG A 34 -23.52 10.46 13.11
C ARG A 34 -23.25 11.12 11.75
N ARG A 35 -23.87 12.26 11.46
CA ARG A 35 -23.73 12.96 10.17
C ARG A 35 -22.32 13.55 9.99
N ILE A 36 -21.72 14.02 11.08
CA ILE A 36 -20.36 14.58 11.10
C ILE A 36 -19.31 13.47 10.99
N ILE A 37 -19.50 12.35 11.69
CA ILE A 37 -18.62 11.19 11.57
C ILE A 37 -18.56 10.72 10.11
N TRP A 38 -19.69 10.42 9.48
CA TRP A 38 -19.72 9.88 8.11
C TRP A 38 -19.25 10.88 7.04
N ARG A 39 -19.48 12.18 7.23
CA ARG A 39 -19.17 13.19 6.19
C ARG A 39 -17.81 13.86 6.35
N HIS A 40 -17.24 13.88 7.56
CA HIS A 40 -16.01 14.63 7.83
C HIS A 40 -14.92 13.79 8.51
N THR A 41 -15.26 13.00 9.53
CA THR A 41 -14.25 12.23 10.27
C THR A 41 -13.82 10.96 9.53
N LEU A 42 -14.78 10.23 8.95
CA LEU A 42 -14.56 8.94 8.28
C LEU A 42 -13.75 9.09 6.99
N PRO A 43 -14.03 10.06 6.10
CA PRO A 43 -13.19 10.31 4.92
C PRO A 43 -11.77 10.75 5.30
N ASN A 44 -11.64 11.56 6.35
CA ASN A 44 -10.33 12.03 6.82
C ASN A 44 -9.47 10.90 7.41
N ALA A 45 -10.08 9.99 8.16
CA ALA A 45 -9.41 8.81 8.71
C ALA A 45 -9.05 7.78 7.63
N MET A 46 -9.90 7.59 6.62
CA MET A 46 -9.62 6.70 5.49
C MET A 46 -8.36 7.14 4.75
N ILE A 47 -8.18 8.43 4.48
CA ILE A 47 -7.00 8.94 3.76
C ILE A 47 -5.71 8.70 4.55
N ALA A 48 -5.76 8.83 5.88
CA ALA A 48 -4.64 8.50 6.74
C ALA A 48 -4.27 6.99 6.66
N GLY A 49 -5.26 6.11 6.51
CA GLY A 49 -5.04 4.67 6.30
C GLY A 49 -4.55 4.32 4.89
N LEU A 50 -5.12 4.96 3.86
CA LEU A 50 -4.76 4.78 2.45
C LEU A 50 -3.28 5.09 2.15
N THR A 51 -2.66 5.93 2.97
CA THR A 51 -1.22 6.24 2.88
C THR A 51 -0.32 5.00 3.07
N TYR A 52 -0.79 3.99 3.80
CA TYR A 52 0.00 2.78 4.09
C TYR A 52 -0.22 1.63 3.09
N ILE A 53 -1.28 1.69 2.29
CA ILE A 53 -1.62 0.65 1.30
C ILE A 53 -0.46 0.33 0.33
N PRO A 54 0.21 1.31 -0.31
CA PRO A 54 1.29 1.00 -1.26
C PRO A 54 2.46 0.27 -0.61
N PHE A 55 2.79 0.59 0.64
CA PHE A 55 3.86 -0.09 1.39
C PHE A 55 3.50 -1.53 1.74
N ILE A 56 2.26 -1.77 2.17
CA ILE A 56 1.77 -3.10 2.52
C ILE A 56 1.71 -3.99 1.27
N LEU A 57 1.22 -3.46 0.14
CA LEU A 57 1.20 -4.18 -1.14
C LEU A 57 2.62 -4.57 -1.58
N ASN A 58 3.59 -3.66 -1.47
CA ASN A 58 5.00 -3.96 -1.78
C ASN A 58 5.54 -5.14 -0.95
N GLY A 59 5.24 -5.15 0.36
CA GLY A 59 5.61 -6.25 1.25
C GLY A 59 5.00 -7.60 0.87
N TYR A 60 3.72 -7.61 0.46
CA TYR A 60 3.06 -8.85 0.00
C TYR A 60 3.69 -9.41 -1.27
N ILE A 61 4.01 -8.56 -2.25
CA ILE A 61 4.63 -8.99 -3.51
C ILE A 61 6.02 -9.57 -3.29
N ALA A 62 6.83 -8.94 -2.44
CA ALA A 62 8.16 -9.45 -2.08
C ALA A 62 8.07 -10.84 -1.44
N THR A 63 7.06 -11.04 -0.60
CA THR A 63 6.79 -12.33 0.06
C THR A 63 6.33 -13.39 -0.94
N LEU A 64 5.36 -13.07 -1.81
CA LEU A 64 4.87 -13.94 -2.88
C LEU A 64 5.99 -14.34 -3.84
N THR A 65 6.83 -13.39 -4.27
CA THR A 65 7.96 -13.63 -5.17
C THR A 65 9.00 -14.54 -4.54
N SER A 66 9.28 -14.35 -3.24
CA SER A 66 10.20 -15.22 -2.50
C SER A 66 9.64 -16.63 -2.36
N LEU A 67 8.33 -16.77 -2.14
CA LEU A 67 7.64 -18.06 -2.04
C LEU A 67 7.61 -18.81 -3.38
N ASP A 68 7.38 -18.09 -4.48
CA ASP A 68 7.47 -18.60 -5.85
C ASP A 68 8.89 -19.07 -6.18
N PHE A 69 9.91 -18.30 -5.78
CA PHE A 69 11.31 -18.68 -5.97
C PHE A 69 11.70 -19.95 -5.20
N LEU A 70 11.07 -20.21 -4.06
CA LEU A 70 11.26 -21.42 -3.26
C LEU A 70 10.53 -22.66 -3.83
N GLY A 71 9.73 -22.50 -4.88
CA GLY A 71 9.01 -23.61 -5.53
C GLY A 71 7.70 -24.00 -4.85
N PHE A 72 7.20 -23.23 -3.88
CA PHE A 72 5.84 -23.35 -3.34
C PHE A 72 4.80 -22.57 -4.18
N GLY A 73 5.23 -22.12 -5.36
CA GLY A 73 4.48 -21.28 -6.28
C GLY A 73 3.72 -22.04 -7.36
N LEU A 74 3.38 -21.31 -8.42
CA LEU A 74 2.74 -21.85 -9.63
C LEU A 74 3.60 -22.96 -10.29
N PRO A 75 2.97 -23.93 -11.00
CA PRO A 75 3.69 -25.02 -11.65
C PRO A 75 4.74 -24.51 -12.67
N PRO A 76 5.87 -25.24 -12.82
CA PRO A 76 6.96 -24.85 -13.70
C PRO A 76 6.47 -24.75 -15.16
N GLY A 77 6.79 -23.63 -15.82
CA GLY A 77 6.31 -23.31 -17.18
C GLY A 77 5.24 -22.21 -17.23
N SER A 78 4.73 -21.76 -16.09
CA SER A 78 3.94 -20.51 -16.01
C SER A 78 4.86 -19.29 -15.98
N ALA A 79 4.45 -18.17 -16.59
CA ALA A 79 5.21 -16.92 -16.59
C ALA A 79 5.13 -16.22 -15.21
N SER A 80 5.71 -16.86 -14.19
CA SER A 80 5.86 -16.36 -12.82
C SER A 80 7.14 -15.53 -12.69
N VAL A 81 7.08 -14.47 -11.89
CA VAL A 81 8.22 -13.60 -11.57
C VAL A 81 9.35 -14.37 -10.88
N GLY A 82 9.03 -15.34 -10.01
CA GLY A 82 10.02 -16.19 -9.34
C GLY A 82 10.62 -17.24 -10.26
N GLU A 83 9.81 -17.81 -11.17
CA GLU A 83 10.28 -18.78 -12.16
C GLU A 83 11.24 -18.15 -13.18
N LEU A 84 11.00 -16.91 -13.61
CA LEU A 84 11.92 -16.15 -14.47
C LEU A 84 13.30 -15.94 -13.82
N LEU A 85 13.34 -15.72 -12.50
CA LEU A 85 14.59 -15.63 -11.73
C LEU A 85 15.29 -17.00 -11.63
N THR A 86 14.54 -18.07 -11.43
CA THR A 86 15.06 -19.44 -11.41
C THR A 86 15.65 -19.84 -12.77
N GLN A 87 15.00 -19.48 -13.87
CA GLN A 87 15.49 -19.72 -15.23
C GLN A 87 16.75 -18.91 -15.55
N ALA A 88 16.81 -17.65 -15.10
CA ALA A 88 18.01 -16.82 -15.20
C ALA A 88 19.17 -17.38 -14.37
N LYS A 89 18.90 -17.89 -13.16
CA LYS A 89 19.91 -18.53 -12.29
C LYS A 89 20.40 -19.86 -12.88
N ASN A 90 19.54 -20.64 -13.52
CA ASN A 90 19.92 -21.94 -14.08
C ASN A 90 20.66 -21.81 -15.42
N ASN A 91 20.43 -20.72 -16.16
CA ASN A 91 21.07 -20.45 -17.45
C ASN A 91 22.05 -19.26 -17.38
N ILE A 92 23.04 -19.34 -16.48
CA ILE A 92 24.08 -18.30 -16.30
C ILE A 92 24.88 -18.04 -17.59
N HIS A 93 24.92 -19.04 -18.49
CA HIS A 93 25.57 -18.95 -19.80
C HIS A 93 24.84 -18.03 -20.80
N ALA A 94 23.60 -17.62 -20.51
CA ALA A 94 22.74 -16.81 -21.37
C ALA A 94 22.36 -15.49 -20.68
N PRO A 95 23.22 -14.45 -20.70
CA PRO A 95 23.01 -13.20 -19.95
C PRO A 95 21.74 -12.43 -20.36
N TRP A 96 21.25 -12.64 -21.58
CA TRP A 96 20.00 -12.04 -22.06
C TRP A 96 18.78 -12.49 -21.24
N LEU A 97 18.74 -13.74 -20.75
CA LEU A 97 17.65 -14.24 -19.92
C LEU A 97 17.59 -13.52 -18.57
N GLY A 98 18.76 -13.27 -17.97
CA GLY A 98 18.86 -12.47 -16.74
C GLY A 98 18.43 -11.03 -16.95
N LEU A 99 18.82 -10.43 -18.08
CA LEU A 99 18.44 -9.06 -18.41
C LEU A 99 16.93 -8.92 -18.64
N THR A 100 16.31 -9.84 -19.40
CA THR A 100 14.86 -9.86 -19.62
C THR A 100 14.08 -10.09 -18.33
N ALA A 101 14.58 -10.96 -17.44
CA ALA A 101 13.96 -11.19 -16.12
C ALA A 101 14.04 -9.92 -15.27
N PHE A 102 15.20 -9.26 -15.20
CA PHE A 102 15.39 -8.02 -14.44
C PHE A 102 14.44 -6.91 -14.91
N PHE A 103 14.40 -6.63 -16.22
CA PHE A 103 13.54 -5.57 -16.76
C PHE A 103 12.06 -5.89 -16.61
N SER A 104 11.65 -7.16 -16.76
CA SER A 104 10.25 -7.56 -16.57
C SER A 104 9.78 -7.33 -15.14
N ILE A 105 10.60 -7.71 -14.15
CA ILE A 105 10.28 -7.54 -12.72
C ILE A 105 10.32 -6.07 -12.33
N ALA A 106 11.35 -5.34 -12.76
CA ALA A 106 11.45 -3.91 -12.52
C ALA A 106 10.24 -3.15 -13.09
N PHE A 107 9.80 -3.49 -14.29
CA PHE A 107 8.64 -2.87 -14.93
C PHE A 107 7.33 -3.22 -14.20
N LEU A 108 7.12 -4.49 -13.84
CA LEU A 108 5.93 -4.96 -13.12
C LEU A 108 5.80 -4.28 -11.74
N LEU A 109 6.89 -4.28 -10.97
CA LEU A 109 6.91 -3.63 -9.65
C LEU A 109 6.68 -2.12 -9.78
N SER A 110 7.28 -1.47 -10.78
CA SER A 110 7.09 -0.04 -11.03
C SER A 110 5.62 0.27 -11.35
N LEU A 111 5.03 -0.45 -12.31
CA LEU A 111 3.60 -0.30 -12.67
C LEU A 111 2.70 -0.47 -11.46
N LEU A 112 2.96 -1.48 -10.63
CA LEU A 112 2.12 -1.78 -9.48
C LEU A 112 2.24 -0.71 -8.38
N ILE A 113 3.43 -0.15 -8.16
CA ILE A 113 3.63 1.00 -7.27
C ILE A 113 2.87 2.22 -7.80
N PHE A 114 2.97 2.50 -9.11
CA PHE A 114 2.23 3.60 -9.72
C PHE A 114 0.72 3.44 -9.59
N ILE A 115 0.19 2.23 -9.79
CA ILE A 115 -1.23 1.93 -9.56
C ILE A 115 -1.59 2.13 -8.08
N GLY A 116 -0.74 1.68 -7.15
CA GLY A 116 -0.96 1.86 -5.71
C GLY A 116 -1.02 3.34 -5.31
N GLU A 117 -0.11 4.16 -5.84
CA GLU A 117 -0.12 5.61 -5.63
C GLU A 117 -1.32 6.27 -6.32
N ALA A 118 -1.71 5.85 -7.53
CA ALA A 118 -2.88 6.37 -8.23
C ALA A 118 -4.19 6.04 -7.51
N VAL A 119 -4.30 4.83 -6.94
CA VAL A 119 -5.43 4.47 -6.07
C VAL A 119 -5.42 5.34 -4.82
N ARG A 120 -4.26 5.53 -4.17
CA ARG A 120 -4.15 6.45 -3.02
C ARG A 120 -4.64 7.84 -3.40
N ASP A 121 -4.18 8.38 -4.52
CA ASP A 121 -4.50 9.72 -5.01
C ASP A 121 -5.98 9.87 -5.37
N ALA A 122 -6.58 8.86 -6.01
CA ALA A 122 -8.01 8.83 -6.31
C ALA A 122 -8.88 8.91 -5.05
N PHE A 123 -8.44 8.30 -3.95
CA PHE A 123 -9.13 8.40 -2.66
C PHE A 123 -8.72 9.64 -1.82
N ASP A 124 -7.56 10.26 -2.08
CA ASP A 124 -7.16 11.58 -1.53
C ASP A 124 -7.59 12.75 -2.44
N ALA A 125 -8.70 12.62 -3.15
CA ALA A 125 -9.30 13.69 -3.96
C ALA A 125 -10.00 14.78 -3.09
N ARG A 126 -9.32 15.27 -2.05
CA ARG A 126 -9.84 16.25 -1.08
C ARG A 126 -9.89 17.70 -1.59
N LYS A 127 -9.89 17.93 -2.90
CA LYS A 127 -10.02 19.29 -3.49
C LYS A 127 -10.89 19.35 -4.75
N ILE A 128 -12.07 18.73 -4.71
CA ILE A 128 -13.16 19.09 -5.63
C ILE A 128 -14.39 19.52 -4.85
N ARG A 129 -14.23 20.57 -4.03
CA ARG A 129 -15.30 21.54 -3.73
C ARG A 129 -14.71 22.76 -3.03
N VAL A 130 -14.31 23.75 -3.83
CA VAL A 130 -14.58 25.15 -3.49
C VAL A 130 -16.09 25.37 -3.54
#